data_AF-G0HMB3-F1
#
_entry.id   AF-G0HMB3-F1
#
_cell.length_a   1.000
_cell.length_b   1.000
_cell.length_c   1.000
_cell.angle_alpha   90.00
_cell.angle_beta   90.00
_cell.angle_gamma   90.00
#
_symmetry.space_group_name_H-M   'P 1'
#
loop_
_entity.id
_entity.type
_entity.pdbx_description
1 polymer ?
#
loop_
_entity_poly.entity_id
_entity_poly.type
_entity_poly.pdbx_seq_one_letter_code
_entity_poly.pdbx_strand_id
1 'polypeptide(L)'
;MGEMVFFGALYLLGILLMSLQLLALVWVIYDVLTKQKRMPDVEKVIWIVLAFLFTILGALVYYLLVKRNGKYEENREEPPVY
;
A
#
# COMPACT_ATOMS: atom_id res chain seq x y z
N MET A 1 26.41 -22.97 -19.05
CA MET A 1 26.26 -22.50 -17.65
C MET A 1 25.59 -21.13 -17.55
N GLY A 2 25.91 -20.14 -18.41
CA GLY A 2 25.32 -18.79 -18.33
C GLY A 2 23.79 -18.72 -18.48
N GLU A 3 23.21 -19.52 -19.38
CA GLU A 3 21.76 -19.54 -19.61
C GLU A 3 20.98 -20.05 -18.39
N MET A 4 21.46 -21.10 -17.73
CA MET A 4 20.83 -21.63 -16.50
C MET A 4 20.84 -20.61 -15.35
N VAL A 5 21.91 -19.81 -15.24
CA VAL A 5 21.99 -18.72 -14.25
C VAL A 5 21.00 -17.61 -14.58
N PHE A 6 20.86 -17.24 -15.86
CA PHE A 6 19.90 -16.23 -16.31
C PHE A 6 18.44 -16.65 -16.02
N PHE A 7 18.06 -17.87 -16.42
CA PHE A 7 16.72 -18.38 -16.14
C PHE A 7 16.45 -18.57 -14.64
N GLY A 8 17.46 -18.99 -13.86
CA GLY A 8 17.36 -19.07 -12.40
C GLY A 8 17.15 -17.70 -11.74
N ALA A 9 17.87 -16.67 -12.20
CA ALA A 9 17.70 -15.30 -11.71
C ALA A 9 16.33 -14.73 -12.06
N LEU A 10 15.83 -14.95 -13.28
CA LEU A 10 14.49 -14.54 -13.69
C LEU A 10 13.40 -15.24 -12.89
N TYR A 11 13.57 -16.53 -12.59
CA TYR A 11 12.62 -17.29 -11.77
C TYR A 11 12.56 -16.76 -10.33
N LEU A 12 13.72 -16.50 -9.72
CA LEU A 12 13.79 -15.88 -8.39
C LEU A 12 13.19 -14.47 -8.37
N LEU A 13 13.49 -13.65 -9.39
CA LEU A 13 12.88 -12.32 -9.55
C LEU A 13 11.35 -12.42 -9.65
N GLY A 14 10.85 -13.37 -10.44
CA GLY A 14 9.42 -13.61 -10.60
C GLY A 14 8.73 -13.96 -9.27
N ILE A 15 9.32 -14.88 -8.50
CA ILE A 15 8.80 -15.25 -7.16
C ILE A 15 8.83 -14.04 -6.20
N LEU A 16 9.91 -13.26 -6.22
CA LEU A 16 10.04 -12.05 -5.41
C LEU A 16 8.94 -11.03 -5.73
N LEU A 17 8.72 -10.75 -7.01
CA LEU A 17 7.69 -9.82 -7.47
C LEU A 17 6.28 -10.31 -7.11
N MET A 18 6.00 -11.60 -7.28
CA MET A 18 4.72 -12.20 -6.93
C MET A 18 4.46 -12.11 -5.42
N SER A 19 5.50 -12.37 -4.61
CA SER A 19 5.42 -12.29 -3.15
C SER A 19 5.20 -10.85 -2.67
N LEU A 20 5.91 -9.88 -3.27
CA LEU A 20 5.74 -8.46 -3.00
C LEU A 20 4.33 -7.97 -3.31
N GLN A 21 3.72 -8.45 -4.40
CA GLN A 21 2.38 -8.05 -4.79
C GLN A 21 1.32 -8.52 -3.77
N LEU A 22 1.44 -9.75 -3.28
CA LEU A 22 0.58 -10.26 -2.20
C LEU A 22 0.81 -9.52 -0.89
N LEU A 23 2.07 -9.28 -0.51
CA LEU A 23 2.42 -8.50 0.68
C LEU A 23 1.88 -7.07 0.61
N ALA A 24 1.93 -6.43 -0.55
CA ALA A 24 1.39 -5.09 -0.75
C ALA A 24 -0.13 -5.05 -0.54
N LEU A 25 -0.87 -6.04 -1.07
CA LEU A 25 -2.31 -6.14 -0.87
C LEU A 25 -2.65 -6.29 0.64
N VAL A 26 -2.00 -7.23 1.32
CA VAL A 26 -2.19 -7.46 2.76
C VAL A 26 -1.82 -6.21 3.56
N TRP A 27 -0.74 -5.53 3.18
CA TRP A 27 -0.31 -4.30 3.83
C TRP A 27 -1.33 -3.18 3.69
N VAL A 28 -1.92 -2.96 2.50
CA VAL A 28 -2.97 -1.95 2.32
C VAL A 28 -4.17 -2.28 3.20
N ILE A 29 -4.64 -3.52 3.19
CA ILE A 29 -5.77 -3.95 4.02
C ILE A 29 -5.47 -3.71 5.51
N TYR A 30 -4.28 -4.11 5.97
CA TYR A 30 -3.85 -3.90 7.36
C TYR A 30 -3.77 -2.40 7.72
N ASP A 31 -3.15 -1.57 6.87
CA ASP A 31 -2.98 -0.14 7.13
C ASP A 31 -4.34 0.58 7.18
N VAL A 32 -5.23 0.28 6.22
CA VAL A 32 -6.60 0.83 6.16
C VAL A 32 -7.44 0.42 7.38
N LEU A 33 -7.36 -0.83 7.82
CA LEU A 33 -8.18 -1.32 8.94
C LEU A 33 -7.62 -0.94 10.31
N THR A 34 -6.30 -0.96 10.50
CA THR A 34 -5.69 -0.84 11.83
C THR A 34 -5.07 0.54 12.10
N LYS A 35 -4.47 1.18 11.09
CA LYS A 35 -3.81 2.48 11.21
C LYS A 35 -4.78 3.62 10.93
N GLN A 36 -5.60 3.50 9.89
CA GLN A 36 -6.55 4.55 9.47
C GLN A 36 -7.88 4.49 10.23
N LYS A 37 -7.85 4.62 11.56
CA LYS A 37 -9.05 4.53 12.42
C LYS A 37 -10.07 5.66 12.17
N ARG A 38 -9.60 6.85 11.75
CA ARG A 38 -10.44 8.03 11.45
C ARG A 38 -10.94 8.08 10.01
N MET A 39 -10.51 7.13 9.17
CA MET A 39 -10.97 7.04 7.79
C MET A 39 -12.41 6.50 7.74
N PRO A 40 -13.31 7.13 6.96
CA PRO A 40 -14.68 6.65 6.81
C PRO A 40 -14.73 5.31 6.09
N ASP A 41 -15.67 4.45 6.47
CA ASP A 41 -15.74 3.05 6.00
C ASP A 41 -15.91 2.94 4.48
N VAL A 42 -16.62 3.88 3.85
CA VAL A 42 -16.76 3.94 2.39
C VAL A 42 -15.39 4.13 1.71
N GLU A 43 -14.56 5.03 2.25
CA GLU A 43 -13.23 5.30 1.67
C GLU A 43 -12.28 4.12 1.89
N LYS A 44 -12.38 3.44 3.04
CA LYS A 44 -11.64 2.19 3.29
C LYS A 44 -11.95 1.14 2.22
N VAL A 45 -13.23 0.93 1.91
CA VAL A 45 -13.65 -0.04 0.90
C VAL A 45 -13.13 0.37 -0.48
N ILE A 46 -13.19 1.65 -0.84
CA ILE A 46 -12.65 2.16 -2.11
C ILE A 46 -11.15 1.85 -2.23
N TRP A 47 -10.36 2.10 -1.19
CA TRP A 47 -8.92 1.82 -1.23
C TRP A 47 -8.60 0.33 -1.31
N ILE A 48 -9.37 -0.52 -0.61
CA ILE A 48 -9.22 -1.98 -0.71
C ILE A 48 -9.55 -2.46 -2.12
N VAL A 49 -10.65 -1.96 -2.73
CA VAL A 49 -11.05 -2.31 -4.09
C VAL A 49 -10.05 -1.80 -5.13
N LEU A 50 -9.53 -0.58 -4.98
CA LEU A 50 -8.50 -0.03 -5.85
C LEU A 50 -7.17 -0.79 -5.72
N ALA A 51 -6.77 -1.15 -4.51
CA ALA A 51 -5.58 -1.98 -4.28
C ALA A 51 -5.76 -3.40 -4.82
N PHE A 52 -6.98 -3.94 -4.83
CA PHE A 52 -7.26 -5.23 -5.44
C PHE A 52 -7.21 -5.16 -6.99
N LEU A 53 -7.84 -4.16 -7.59
CA LEU A 53 -7.91 -4.00 -9.06
C LEU A 53 -6.57 -3.58 -9.67
N PHE A 54 -5.85 -2.66 -9.03
CA PHE A 54 -4.60 -2.09 -9.55
C PHE A 54 -3.34 -2.65 -8.87
N THR A 55 -3.50 -3.60 -7.94
CA THR A 55 -2.41 -4.25 -7.18
C THR A 55 -1.40 -3.25 -6.64
N ILE A 56 -0.18 -3.25 -7.19
CA ILE A 56 0.94 -2.42 -6.74
C ILE A 56 0.70 -0.93 -7.02
N LEU A 57 0.02 -0.58 -8.11
CA LEU A 57 -0.30 0.81 -8.44
C LEU A 57 -1.33 1.38 -7.46
N GLY A 58 -2.37 0.60 -7.13
CA GLY A 58 -3.37 1.01 -6.15
C GLY A 58 -2.76 1.22 -4.76
N ALA A 59 -1.85 0.33 -4.35
CA ALA A 59 -1.12 0.45 -3.10
C ALA A 59 -0.17 1.67 -3.06
N LEU A 60 0.49 1.97 -4.18
CA LEU A 60 1.38 3.13 -4.30
C LEU A 60 0.61 4.45 -4.19
N VAL A 61 -0.51 4.55 -4.91
CA VAL A 61 -1.40 5.71 -4.87
C VAL A 61 -1.97 5.90 -3.46
N TYR A 62 -2.40 4.82 -2.80
CA TYR A 62 -2.82 4.84 -1.39
C TYR A 62 -1.73 5.39 -0.48
N TYR A 63 -0.50 4.88 -0.59
CA TYR A 63 0.62 5.35 0.22
C TYR A 63 0.89 6.85 0.02
N LEU A 64 0.88 7.33 -1.22
CA LEU A 64 1.14 8.74 -1.51
C LEU A 64 0.00 9.68 -1.09
N LEU A 65 -1.26 9.30 -1.33
CA LEU A 65 -2.40 10.18 -1.07
C LEU A 65 -2.89 10.13 0.37
N VAL A 66 -2.89 8.95 0.99
CA VAL A 66 -3.44 8.75 2.34
C VAL A 66 -2.34 8.87 3.38
N LYS A 67 -1.29 8.05 3.24
CA LYS A 67 -0.24 7.94 4.26
C LYS A 67 0.72 9.12 4.23
N ARG A 68 1.22 9.52 3.06
CA ARG A 68 2.19 10.63 2.94
C ARG A 68 1.55 12.01 3.18
N ASN A 69 0.30 12.22 2.79
CA ASN A 69 -0.37 13.50 3.08
C ASN A 69 -0.88 13.61 4.52
N GLY A 70 -0.80 12.53 5.32
CA GLY A 70 -1.29 12.53 6.68
C GLY A 70 -2.77 12.93 6.76
N LYS A 71 -3.58 12.58 5.74
CA LYS A 71 -4.96 13.10 5.60
C LYS A 71 -5.84 12.80 6.82
N TYR A 72 -5.57 11.69 7.51
CA TYR A 72 -6.23 11.29 8.76
C TYR A 72 -5.30 11.34 9.98
N GLU A 73 -4.06 11.84 9.81
CA GLU A 73 -3.11 12.12 10.88
C GLU A 73 -3.39 13.54 11.38
N GLU A 74 -4.46 13.66 12.14
CA GLU A 74 -4.97 14.90 12.73
C GLU A 74 -4.09 15.34 13.91
N ASN A 75 -2.90 15.85 13.59
CA ASN A 75 -2.17 16.80 14.44
C ASN A 75 -1.27 17.66 13.55
N ARG A 76 -1.89 18.52 12.73
CA ARG A 76 -1.41 19.89 12.71
C ARG A 76 -2.05 20.55 13.90
N GLU A 77 -1.25 20.73 14.94
CA GLU A 77 -1.53 21.59 16.08
C GLU A 77 -2.16 22.89 15.53
N GLU A 78 -3.45 23.09 15.78
CA GLU A 78 -3.97 24.45 15.73
C GLU A 78 -3.25 25.19 16.87
N PRO A 79 -2.42 26.22 16.58
CA PRO A 79 -1.79 26.97 17.65
C PRO A 79 -2.93 27.57 18.50
N PRO A 80 -2.84 27.50 19.85
CA PRO A 80 -3.86 28.06 20.72
C PRO A 80 -4.08 29.52 20.35
N VAL A 81 -5.33 29.86 20.04
CA VAL A 81 -5.77 31.24 19.84
C VAL A 81 -5.71 31.92 21.21
N TYR A 82 -4.62 32.65 21.47
CA TYR A 82 -4.46 33.52 22.63
C TYR A 82 -5.19 34.85 22.42
#